data_AF-A0A1V4W5T5-F1
#
_entry.id   AF-A0A1V4W5T5-F1
#
_cell.length_a   1.000
_cell.length_b   1.000
_cell.length_c   1.000
_cell.angle_alpha   90.00
_cell.angle_beta   90.00
_cell.angle_gamma   90.00
#
_symmetry.space_group_name_H-M   'P 1'
#
loop_
_entity.id
_entity.type
_entity.pdbx_description
1 polymer ?
#
loop_
_entity_poly.entity_id
_entity_poly.type
_entity_poly.pdbx_seq_one_letter_code
_entity_poly.pdbx_strand_id
1 'polypeptide(L)'
;MQETVLSTINQLIPDLFAILACLLVFYVRKLLKTWLPKIEAWIEAHTTATQRETIRKLGLEAFAYAETVYREKKGSDKLQEALAYFNQHMSKYGLSNLNADVIRAAVEAAWLEDKRKEFAPVELAEVKVFEGTK
;
A
#
# COMPACT_ATOMS: atom_id res chain seq x y z
N MET A 1 34.17 -13.78 -61.47
CA MET A 1 33.28 -12.59 -61.41
C MET A 1 31.83 -12.98 -61.11
N GLN A 2 31.27 -14.07 -61.66
CA GLN A 2 29.91 -14.51 -61.30
C GLN A 2 29.82 -15.14 -59.89
N GLU A 3 30.81 -15.93 -59.47
CA GLU A 3 30.84 -16.53 -58.12
C GLU A 3 30.91 -15.48 -56.99
N THR A 4 31.61 -14.37 -57.22
CA THR A 4 31.71 -13.25 -56.27
C THR A 4 30.40 -12.47 -56.14
N VAL A 5 29.57 -12.43 -57.19
CA VAL A 5 28.26 -11.77 -57.15
C VAL A 5 27.24 -12.64 -56.41
N LEU A 6 27.26 -13.95 -56.65
CA LEU A 6 26.41 -14.92 -55.94
C LEU A 6 26.73 -14.98 -54.45
N SER A 7 28.01 -14.96 -54.05
CA SER A 7 28.39 -14.94 -52.63
C SER A 7 27.94 -13.66 -51.92
N THR A 8 28.05 -12.51 -52.58
CA THR A 8 27.63 -11.20 -52.04
C THR A 8 26.11 -11.15 -51.83
N ILE A 9 25.33 -11.68 -52.79
CA ILE A 9 23.86 -11.75 -52.67
C ILE A 9 23.44 -12.69 -51.52
N ASN A 10 24.14 -13.80 -51.34
CA ASN A 10 23.81 -14.76 -50.28
C ASN A 10 24.19 -14.24 -48.87
N GLN A 11 25.16 -13.32 -48.77
CA GLN A 11 25.52 -12.64 -47.52
C GLN A 11 24.60 -11.46 -47.16
N LEU A 12 23.92 -10.85 -48.13
CA LEU A 12 22.96 -9.76 -47.88
C LEU A 12 21.73 -10.20 -47.07
N ILE A 13 21.29 -11.45 -47.23
CA ILE A 13 20.13 -12.02 -46.53
C ILE A 13 20.36 -12.05 -45.00
N PRO A 14 21.42 -12.70 -44.47
CA PRO A 14 21.66 -12.72 -43.02
C PRO A 14 21.94 -11.33 -42.43
N ASP A 15 22.58 -10.42 -43.18
CA ASP A 15 22.83 -9.05 -42.72
C ASP A 15 21.54 -8.25 -42.51
N LEU A 16 20.57 -8.39 -43.42
CA LEU A 16 19.24 -7.78 -43.27
C LEU A 16 18.51 -8.33 -42.04
N PHE A 17 18.59 -9.64 -41.79
CA PHE A 17 18.03 -10.24 -40.58
C PHE A 17 18.72 -9.75 -39.30
N ALA A 18 20.04 -9.58 -39.32
CA ALA A 18 20.79 -9.05 -38.19
C ALA A 18 20.37 -7.60 -37.85
N ILE A 19 20.21 -6.75 -38.86
CA ILE A 19 19.73 -5.37 -38.68
C ILE A 19 18.31 -5.35 -38.12
N LEU A 20 17.41 -6.18 -38.66
CA LEU A 20 16.05 -6.34 -38.17
C LEU A 20 16.01 -6.82 -36.71
N ALA A 21 16.85 -7.80 -36.35
CA ALA A 21 16.97 -8.28 -34.99
C ALA A 21 17.49 -7.19 -34.04
N CYS A 22 18.49 -6.40 -34.46
CA CYS A 22 18.98 -5.26 -33.68
C CYS A 22 17.90 -4.20 -33.45
N LEU A 23 17.11 -3.86 -34.47
CA LEU A 23 16.00 -2.92 -34.35
C LEU A 23 14.92 -3.45 -33.38
N LEU A 24 14.61 -4.74 -33.45
CA LEU A 24 13.65 -5.37 -32.56
C LEU A 24 14.14 -5.35 -31.11
N VAL A 25 15.39 -5.70 -30.86
CA VAL A 25 16.00 -5.64 -29.50
C VAL A 25 16.00 -4.21 -28.97
N PHE A 26 16.33 -3.22 -29.81
CA PHE A 26 16.31 -1.80 -29.41
C PHE A 26 14.89 -1.35 -29.06
N TYR A 27 13.90 -1.75 -29.87
CA TYR A 27 12.49 -1.44 -29.62
C TYR A 27 11.99 -2.06 -28.32
N VAL A 28 12.25 -3.36 -28.10
CA VAL A 28 11.87 -4.07 -26.87
C VAL A 28 12.56 -3.44 -25.66
N ARG A 29 13.85 -3.09 -25.74
CA ARG A 29 14.55 -2.38 -24.66
C ARG A 29 13.93 -1.03 -24.33
N LYS A 30 13.58 -0.24 -25.35
CA LYS A 30 12.92 1.07 -25.17
C LYS A 30 11.55 0.90 -24.51
N LEU A 31 10.79 -0.12 -24.93
CA LEU A 31 9.50 -0.45 -24.34
C LEU A 31 9.68 -0.87 -22.87
N LEU A 32 10.54 -1.83 -22.59
CA LEU A 32 10.84 -2.26 -21.21
C LEU A 32 11.24 -1.08 -20.33
N LYS A 33 12.17 -0.21 -20.76
CA LYS A 33 12.57 0.98 -19.99
C LYS A 33 11.42 1.93 -19.66
N THR A 34 10.37 1.96 -20.48
CA THR A 34 9.22 2.86 -20.26
C THR A 34 8.15 2.22 -19.38
N TRP A 35 7.99 0.90 -19.47
CA TRP A 35 6.91 0.17 -18.81
C TRP A 35 7.31 -0.37 -17.44
N LEU A 36 8.57 -0.83 -17.25
CA LEU A 36 9.08 -1.30 -15.95
C LEU A 36 8.83 -0.30 -14.82
N PRO A 37 9.24 0.98 -14.91
CA PRO A 37 9.10 1.90 -13.79
C PRO A 37 7.63 2.21 -13.45
N LYS A 38 6.72 2.13 -14.42
CA LYS A 38 5.28 2.30 -14.17
C LYS A 38 4.69 1.12 -13.42
N ILE A 39 5.13 -0.08 -13.76
CA ILE A 39 4.70 -1.31 -13.08
C ILE A 39 5.25 -1.31 -11.65
N GLU A 40 6.53 -1.00 -11.47
CA GLU A 40 7.14 -0.88 -10.14
C GLU A 40 6.42 0.16 -9.28
N ALA A 41 6.18 1.36 -9.81
CA ALA A 41 5.43 2.40 -9.08
C ALA A 41 3.99 1.97 -8.75
N TRP A 42 3.31 1.24 -9.64
CA TRP A 42 1.98 0.72 -9.38
C TRP A 42 1.98 -0.36 -8.30
N ILE A 43 2.92 -1.31 -8.37
CA ILE A 43 3.09 -2.36 -7.35
C ILE A 43 3.42 -1.71 -6.01
N GLU A 44 4.39 -0.80 -5.97
CA GLU A 44 4.82 -0.13 -4.74
C GLU A 44 3.68 0.68 -4.11
N ALA A 45 2.91 1.43 -4.91
CA ALA A 45 1.74 2.15 -4.44
C ALA A 45 0.66 1.22 -3.87
N HIS A 46 0.36 0.11 -4.57
CA HIS A 46 -0.66 -0.84 -4.15
C HIS A 46 -0.24 -1.63 -2.89
N THR A 47 1.02 -2.04 -2.82
CA THR A 47 1.61 -2.68 -1.64
C THR A 47 1.63 -1.70 -0.46
N THR A 48 1.98 -0.44 -0.67
CA THR A 48 1.96 0.59 0.38
C THR A 48 0.55 0.84 0.93
N ALA A 49 -0.45 0.91 0.05
CA ALA A 49 -1.86 1.10 0.46
C ALA A 49 -2.35 -0.09 1.30
N THR A 50 -2.06 -1.31 0.83
CA THR A 50 -2.41 -2.55 1.55
C THR A 50 -1.70 -2.63 2.89
N GLN A 51 -0.41 -2.27 2.93
CA GLN A 51 0.39 -2.28 4.16
C GLN A 51 -0.16 -1.29 5.20
N ARG A 52 -0.51 -0.07 4.78
CA ARG A 52 -1.12 0.94 5.67
C ARG A 52 -2.45 0.47 6.23
N GLU A 53 -3.28 -0.16 5.40
CA GLU A 53 -4.57 -0.69 5.84
C GLU A 53 -4.40 -1.83 6.85
N THR A 54 -3.45 -2.73 6.62
CA THR A 54 -3.13 -3.81 7.57
C THR A 54 -2.62 -3.27 8.90
N ILE A 55 -1.74 -2.27 8.88
CA ILE A 55 -1.27 -1.57 10.10
C ILE A 55 -2.45 -0.96 10.86
N ARG A 56 -3.37 -0.30 10.15
CA ARG A 56 -4.56 0.31 10.75
C ARG A 56 -5.46 -0.74 11.40
N LYS A 57 -5.74 -1.85 10.71
CA LYS A 57 -6.56 -2.96 11.25
C LYS A 57 -5.92 -3.59 12.47
N LEU A 58 -4.61 -3.85 12.44
CA LEU A 58 -3.90 -4.42 13.56
C LEU A 58 -3.86 -3.45 14.76
N GLY A 59 -3.77 -2.14 14.52
CA GLY A 59 -3.89 -1.11 15.55
C GLY A 59 -5.26 -1.13 16.23
N LEU A 60 -6.34 -1.26 15.46
CA LEU A 60 -7.71 -1.40 15.97
C LEU A 60 -7.88 -2.68 16.79
N GLU A 61 -7.37 -3.81 16.29
CA GLU A 61 -7.43 -5.09 16.99
C GLU A 61 -6.66 -5.03 18.33
N ALA A 62 -5.45 -4.47 18.32
CA ALA A 62 -4.63 -4.29 19.51
C ALA A 62 -5.31 -3.39 20.55
N PHE A 63 -5.89 -2.27 20.12
CA PHE A 63 -6.65 -1.38 20.99
C PHE A 63 -7.88 -2.09 21.59
N ALA A 64 -8.68 -2.76 20.75
CA ALA A 64 -9.86 -3.49 21.20
C ALA A 64 -9.50 -4.63 22.16
N TYR A 65 -8.41 -5.36 21.90
CA TYR A 65 -7.89 -6.38 22.80
C TYR A 65 -7.54 -5.80 24.17
N ALA A 66 -6.80 -4.69 24.19
CA ALA A 66 -6.41 -4.07 25.45
C ALA A 66 -7.62 -3.54 26.23
N GLU A 67 -8.60 -2.94 25.55
CA GLU A 67 -9.80 -2.40 26.17
C GLU A 67 -10.71 -3.50 26.71
N THR A 68 -10.76 -4.67 26.05
CA THR A 68 -11.62 -5.79 26.47
C THR A 68 -10.99 -6.68 27.52
N VAL A 69 -9.69 -6.98 27.42
CA VAL A 69 -8.99 -7.89 28.34
C VAL A 69 -8.51 -7.16 29.61
N TYR A 70 -8.03 -5.91 29.48
CA TYR A 70 -7.43 -5.16 30.59
C TYR A 70 -8.32 -4.02 31.08
N ARG A 71 -9.62 -4.29 31.25
CA ARG A 71 -10.63 -3.28 31.64
C ARG A 71 -10.28 -2.50 32.90
N GLU A 72 -9.67 -3.18 33.87
CA GLU A 72 -9.33 -2.63 35.19
C GLU A 72 -8.04 -1.80 35.20
N LYS A 73 -7.23 -1.88 34.14
CA LYS A 73 -5.97 -1.13 34.03
C LYS A 73 -6.24 0.34 33.65
N LYS A 74 -5.32 1.22 34.05
CA LYS A 74 -5.34 2.64 33.66
C LYS A 74 -4.87 2.81 32.21
N GLY A 75 -5.18 3.97 31.63
CA GLY A 75 -4.95 4.24 30.20
C GLY A 75 -3.51 4.05 29.71
N SER A 76 -2.49 4.43 30.49
CA SER A 76 -1.09 4.21 30.13
C SER A 76 -0.74 2.72 30.02
N ASP A 77 -1.25 1.94 30.96
CA ASP A 77 -0.93 0.52 31.06
C ASP A 77 -1.68 -0.26 29.98
N LYS A 78 -2.94 0.11 29.70
CA LYS A 78 -3.70 -0.42 28.56
C LYS A 78 -3.01 -0.15 27.23
N LEU A 79 -2.49 1.07 27.03
CA LEU A 79 -1.74 1.41 25.84
C LEU A 79 -0.49 0.52 25.70
N GLN A 80 0.24 0.30 26.79
CA GLN A 80 1.41 -0.57 26.76
C GLN A 80 1.05 -2.02 26.38
N GLU A 81 -0.05 -2.55 26.88
CA GLU A 81 -0.55 -3.88 26.50
C GLU A 81 -0.98 -3.96 25.03
N ALA A 82 -1.63 -2.90 24.51
CA ALA A 82 -1.96 -2.82 23.10
C ALA A 82 -0.71 -2.81 22.22
N LEU A 83 0.33 -2.06 22.60
CA LEU A 83 1.61 -2.06 21.89
C LEU A 83 2.28 -3.43 21.93
N ALA A 84 2.23 -4.13 23.07
CA ALA A 84 2.77 -5.48 23.20
C ALA A 84 2.02 -6.46 22.28
N TYR A 85 0.68 -6.41 22.27
CA TYR A 85 -0.14 -7.23 21.39
C TYR A 85 0.19 -6.99 19.91
N PHE A 86 0.27 -5.72 19.49
CA PHE A 86 0.63 -5.36 18.12
C PHE A 86 1.99 -5.95 17.73
N ASN A 87 3.01 -5.77 18.57
CA ASN A 87 4.37 -6.28 18.32
C ASN A 87 4.40 -7.82 18.19
N GLN A 88 3.61 -8.54 18.98
CA GLN A 88 3.54 -10.00 18.91
C GLN A 88 2.85 -10.50 17.62
N HIS A 89 1.96 -9.69 17.05
CA HIS A 89 1.12 -10.09 15.91
C HIS A 89 1.59 -9.51 14.58
N MET A 90 2.42 -8.46 14.55
CA MET A 90 2.88 -7.80 13.33
C MET A 90 3.60 -8.73 12.35
N SER A 91 4.36 -9.72 12.87
CA SER A 91 5.08 -10.69 12.05
C SER A 91 4.15 -11.59 11.24
N LYS A 92 2.95 -11.93 11.78
CA LYS A 92 1.93 -12.72 11.08
C LYS A 92 1.41 -12.02 9.82
N TYR A 93 1.50 -10.69 9.77
CA TYR A 93 1.06 -9.85 8.66
C TYR A 93 2.22 -9.40 7.74
N GLY A 94 3.42 -9.97 7.92
CA GLY A 94 4.60 -9.57 7.14
C GLY A 94 5.14 -8.18 7.50
N LEU A 95 4.74 -7.62 8.64
CA LEU A 95 5.11 -6.27 9.10
C LEU A 95 6.34 -6.29 10.03
N SER A 96 7.35 -7.11 9.76
CA SER A 96 8.46 -7.38 10.71
C SER A 96 9.41 -6.20 10.99
N ASN A 97 9.40 -5.14 10.17
CA ASN A 97 10.37 -4.04 10.22
C ASN A 97 9.71 -2.66 10.47
N LEU A 98 8.73 -2.57 11.36
CA LEU A 98 8.08 -1.30 11.70
C LEU A 98 8.82 -0.55 12.81
N ASN A 99 8.89 0.78 12.68
CA ASN A 99 9.34 1.65 13.76
C ASN A 99 8.30 1.68 14.90
N ALA A 100 8.76 1.75 16.14
CA ALA A 100 7.93 1.84 17.34
C ALA A 100 6.95 3.01 17.31
N ASP A 101 7.33 4.15 16.72
CA ASP A 101 6.45 5.31 16.58
C ASP A 101 5.25 5.04 15.66
N VAL A 102 5.45 4.25 14.59
CA VAL A 102 4.38 3.88 13.66
C VAL A 102 3.38 2.95 14.34
N ILE A 103 3.90 2.02 15.16
CA ILE A 103 3.07 1.10 15.95
C ILE A 103 2.23 1.90 16.96
N ARG A 104 2.85 2.84 17.68
CA ARG A 104 2.15 3.71 18.61
C ARG A 104 1.08 4.56 17.92
N ALA A 105 1.44 5.19 16.81
CA ALA A 105 0.49 5.99 16.03
C ALA A 105 -0.70 5.17 15.53
N ALA A 106 -0.51 3.91 15.14
CA ALA A 106 -1.60 3.04 14.70
C ALA A 106 -2.59 2.73 15.84
N VAL A 107 -2.10 2.44 17.04
CA VAL A 107 -2.93 2.17 18.22
C VAL A 107 -3.63 3.44 18.73
N GLU A 108 -2.92 4.57 18.75
CA GLU A 108 -3.52 5.86 19.14
C GLU A 108 -4.56 6.34 18.11
N ALA A 109 -4.33 6.11 16.82
CA ALA A 109 -5.31 6.41 15.78
C ALA A 109 -6.59 5.58 15.97
N ALA A 110 -6.47 4.31 16.37
CA ALA A 110 -7.60 3.46 16.73
C ALA A 110 -8.38 4.00 17.93
N TRP A 111 -7.69 4.42 18.99
CA TRP A 111 -8.32 5.08 20.14
C TRP A 111 -9.06 6.37 19.76
N LEU A 112 -8.45 7.21 18.93
CA LEU A 112 -9.09 8.44 18.43
C LEU A 112 -10.31 8.13 17.55
N GLU A 113 -10.26 7.07 16.75
CA GLU A 113 -11.40 6.64 15.93
C GLU A 113 -12.57 6.17 16.80
N ASP A 114 -12.28 5.39 17.84
CA ASP A 114 -13.28 4.94 18.81
C ASP A 114 -13.92 6.11 19.56
N LYS A 115 -13.09 7.04 20.07
CA LYS A 115 -13.56 8.28 20.70
C LYS A 115 -14.43 9.11 19.76
N ARG A 116 -14.07 9.26 18.49
CA ARG A 116 -14.90 9.98 17.51
C ARG A 116 -16.27 9.34 17.30
N LYS A 117 -16.38 8.01 17.39
CA LYS A 117 -17.67 7.30 17.28
C LYS A 117 -18.53 7.52 18.52
N GLU A 118 -17.94 7.63 19.70
CA GLU A 118 -18.67 8.02 20.93
C GLU A 118 -19.25 9.43 20.85
N PHE A 119 -18.58 10.36 20.14
CA PHE A 119 -18.96 11.78 20.05
C PHE A 119 -19.56 12.20 18.70
N ALA A 120 -19.92 11.27 17.81
CA ALA A 120 -20.54 11.63 16.52
C ALA A 120 -21.84 12.41 16.80
N PRO A 121 -21.88 13.73 16.54
CA PRO A 121 -23.00 14.55 16.94
C PRO A 121 -24.18 14.24 16.03
N VAL A 122 -25.34 14.24 16.67
CA VAL A 122 -26.67 14.23 16.08
C VAL A 122 -26.82 15.46 15.16
N GLU A 123 -26.27 15.40 13.95
CA GLU A 123 -26.52 16.39 12.90
C GLU A 123 -27.26 15.69 11.77
N LEU A 124 -28.58 15.91 11.71
CA LEU A 124 -29.43 16.05 10.50
C LEU A 124 -30.91 15.77 10.77
N ALA A 125 -31.30 15.32 11.97
CA ALA A 125 -32.72 15.21 12.33
C ALA A 125 -33.18 16.46 13.07
N GLU A 126 -34.03 17.24 12.41
CA GLU A 126 -34.98 18.19 13.01
C GLU A 126 -34.46 19.55 13.49
N VAL A 127 -34.03 20.39 12.55
CA VAL A 127 -34.47 21.80 12.59
C VAL A 127 -35.71 21.92 11.71
N LYS A 128 -36.86 21.43 12.21
CA LYS A 128 -38.15 21.97 11.73
C LYS A 128 -38.22 23.38 12.29
N VAL A 129 -37.92 24.35 11.43
CA VAL A 129 -38.21 25.76 11.68
C VAL A 129 -39.70 25.86 11.96
N PHE A 130 -40.06 25.97 13.24
CA PHE A 130 -41.38 26.41 13.64
C PHE A 130 -41.49 27.87 13.17
N GLU A 131 -42.11 28.09 12.01
CA GLU A 131 -42.64 29.39 11.63
C GLU A 131 -43.76 29.74 12.62
N GLY A 132 -43.35 30.36 13.72
CA GLY A 132 -44.23 31.03 14.66
C GLY A 132 -44.76 32.31 14.05
N THR A 133 -46.04 32.26 13.67
CA THR A 133 -47.07 33.26 13.94
C THR A 133 -46.59 34.70 14.19
N LYS A 134 -46.92 35.59 13.25
CA LYS A 134 -47.52 36.89 13.55
C LYS A 134 -48.61 37.20 12.54
#